data_AF-A0A6J4PA27-F1
#
_entry.id   AF-A0A6J4PA27-F1
#
_cell.length_a   1.000
_cell.length_b   1.000
_cell.length_c   1.000
_cell.angle_alpha   90.00
_cell.angle_beta   90.00
_cell.angle_gamma   90.00
#
_symmetry.space_group_name_H-M   'P 1'
#
loop_
_entity.id
_entity.type
_entity.pdbx_description
1 polymer ?
#
loop_
_entity_poly.entity_id
_entity_poly.type
_entity_poly.pdbx_seq_one_letter_code
_entity_poly.pdbx_strand_id
1 'polypeptide(L)'
;MFVSLAVAGASALLMAALYAPEIDLSRIYYGTDTRATGLLLGAALAFVWRPGERRPAGAYARLKSRGPRPGGRFLRRWGWMRPVLLDIVGLAALAGLVIFCLRLDEFQPLLYKGGFASVGLTTAALVAVVAHPKARVGTLLLGWRPLRWVGERSYGIYLWHWPVFMVTRPGLDVPLDGWKLLALRLAVTILLAHLSYRCVEQPIRHGALSRAWRAFWRAFRRADRPFRRGLALRWAGYATPVFALCVVVGVAVARAEAPAPPAYLATQEIHTATEPAPEEKPPQNAPPPETKNRQEASTEPAPREDAAEGKRGSGTDASGTEDKRSTRENAQEAEKDGAAPAATGPVSAIGDSVMLGSVGPLQNEVELSVLDAEVGMQVPYAVDVLRSRRAAGQLGETVVVHLGNNGAFTRGQFEE
;
A
#
# COMPACT_ATOMS: atom_id res chain seq x y z
N MET A 1 -13.88 -16.59 13.61
CA MET A 1 -12.82 -17.55 13.99
C MET A 1 -12.36 -18.38 12.80
N PHE A 2 -12.95 -19.53 12.46
CA PHE A 2 -12.43 -20.40 11.37
C PHE A 2 -12.32 -19.65 10.02
N VAL A 3 -13.38 -18.98 9.57
CA VAL A 3 -13.35 -18.11 8.37
C VAL A 3 -12.25 -17.04 8.48
N SER A 4 -12.09 -16.42 9.66
CA SER A 4 -11.05 -15.42 9.92
C SER A 4 -9.64 -15.98 9.75
N LEU A 5 -9.39 -17.20 10.23
CA LEU A 5 -8.09 -17.89 10.07
C LEU A 5 -7.86 -18.37 8.63
N ALA A 6 -8.91 -18.85 7.95
CA ALA A 6 -8.82 -19.25 6.54
C ALA A 6 -8.47 -18.06 5.63
N VAL A 7 -9.14 -16.91 5.82
CA VAL A 7 -8.84 -15.69 5.06
C VAL A 7 -7.49 -15.09 5.48
N ALA A 8 -7.06 -15.21 6.74
CA ALA A 8 -5.70 -14.84 7.14
C ALA A 8 -4.63 -15.71 6.45
N GLY A 9 -4.85 -17.02 6.34
CA GLY A 9 -3.98 -17.92 5.60
C GLY A 9 -3.94 -17.60 4.10
N ALA A 10 -5.10 -17.38 3.48
CA ALA A 10 -5.18 -16.98 2.08
C ALA A 10 -4.49 -15.62 1.82
N SER A 11 -4.67 -14.64 2.71
CA SER A 11 -4.00 -13.34 2.67
C SER A 11 -2.47 -13.46 2.70
N ALA A 12 -1.93 -14.28 3.62
CA ALA A 12 -0.50 -14.54 3.72
C ALA A 12 0.06 -15.32 2.52
N LEU A 13 -0.67 -16.32 2.01
CA LEU A 13 -0.28 -17.09 0.83
C LEU A 13 -0.31 -16.22 -0.44
N LEU A 14 -1.31 -15.37 -0.60
CA LEU A 14 -1.38 -14.40 -1.70
C LEU A 14 -0.21 -13.41 -1.64
N MET A 15 0.14 -12.91 -0.45
CA MET A 15 1.30 -12.02 -0.26
C MET A 15 2.62 -12.71 -0.63
N ALA A 16 2.77 -14.00 -0.31
CA ALA A 16 3.96 -14.78 -0.65
C ALA A 16 4.01 -15.19 -2.14
N ALA A 17 2.86 -15.39 -2.78
CA ALA A 17 2.74 -15.80 -4.18
C ALA A 17 2.87 -14.63 -5.18
N LEU A 18 2.42 -13.43 -4.79
CA LEU A 18 2.58 -12.21 -5.60
C LEU A 18 3.98 -11.59 -5.49
N TYR A 19 4.82 -12.04 -4.55
CA TYR A 19 6.15 -11.46 -4.35
C TYR A 19 7.11 -11.79 -5.49
N ALA A 20 7.37 -10.79 -6.32
CA ALA A 20 8.50 -10.71 -7.24
C ALA A 20 9.44 -9.58 -6.75
N PRO A 21 10.76 -9.81 -6.61
CA PRO A 21 11.70 -8.79 -6.14
C PRO A 21 12.05 -7.73 -7.20
N GLU A 22 11.65 -7.94 -8.45
CA GLU A 22 11.94 -7.10 -9.61
C GLU A 22 10.79 -6.11 -9.96
N ILE A 23 9.71 -6.09 -9.16
CA ILE A 23 8.50 -5.31 -9.38
C ILE A 23 8.21 -4.45 -8.14
N ASP A 24 7.64 -3.26 -8.32
CA ASP A 24 7.17 -2.39 -7.24
C ASP A 24 6.36 -3.18 -6.18
N LEU A 25 6.90 -3.24 -4.97
CA LEU A 25 6.32 -3.94 -3.84
C LEU A 25 5.15 -3.17 -3.21
N SER A 26 4.89 -1.91 -3.58
CA SER A 26 3.85 -1.07 -2.99
C SER A 26 2.45 -1.69 -3.11
N ARG A 27 2.10 -2.30 -4.25
CA ARG A 27 0.84 -3.04 -4.41
C ARG A 27 0.69 -4.17 -3.37
N ILE A 28 1.78 -4.85 -3.03
CA ILE A 28 1.80 -5.98 -2.10
C ILE A 28 1.83 -5.47 -0.65
N TYR A 29 2.47 -4.32 -0.40
CA TYR A 29 2.60 -3.69 0.91
C TYR A 29 1.33 -2.93 1.36
N TYR A 30 0.64 -2.24 0.45
CA TYR A 30 -0.58 -1.48 0.73
C TYR A 30 -1.88 -2.27 0.44
N GLY A 31 -1.79 -3.39 -0.27
CA GLY A 31 -2.93 -4.26 -0.60
C GLY A 31 -3.68 -4.76 0.64
N THR A 32 -4.96 -4.41 0.78
CA THR A 32 -5.75 -4.91 1.93
C THR A 32 -5.90 -6.43 1.89
N ASP A 33 -5.93 -7.02 0.69
CA ASP A 33 -5.97 -8.47 0.44
C ASP A 33 -4.72 -9.21 0.94
N THR A 34 -3.53 -8.67 0.72
CA THR A 34 -2.25 -9.24 1.19
C THR A 34 -1.96 -8.90 2.66
N ARG A 35 -2.46 -7.77 3.17
CA ARG A 35 -2.18 -7.28 4.53
C ARG A 35 -3.19 -7.69 5.60
N ALA A 36 -4.39 -8.17 5.22
CA ALA A 36 -5.46 -8.55 6.16
C ALA A 36 -5.04 -9.58 7.23
N THR A 37 -4.03 -10.43 6.94
CA THR A 37 -3.46 -11.43 7.84
C THR A 37 -3.38 -10.99 9.32
N GLY A 38 -2.70 -9.88 9.63
CA GLY A 38 -2.49 -9.44 11.01
C GLY A 38 -3.79 -9.05 11.74
N LEU A 39 -4.67 -8.33 11.04
CA LEU A 39 -5.99 -7.93 11.55
C LEU A 39 -6.88 -9.15 11.83
N LEU A 40 -6.86 -10.12 10.91
CA LEU A 40 -7.68 -11.33 10.99
C LEU A 40 -7.19 -12.33 12.04
N LEU A 41 -5.87 -12.42 12.28
CA LEU A 41 -5.30 -13.14 13.41
C LEU A 41 -5.74 -12.52 14.75
N GLY A 42 -5.68 -11.19 14.88
CA GLY A 42 -6.18 -10.48 16.06
C GLY A 42 -7.68 -10.69 16.30
N ALA A 43 -8.49 -10.63 15.23
CA ALA A 43 -9.91 -10.92 15.29
C ALA A 43 -10.20 -12.39 15.67
N ALA A 44 -9.45 -13.35 15.11
CA ALA A 44 -9.55 -14.76 15.46
C ALA A 44 -9.22 -15.01 16.94
N LEU A 45 -8.16 -14.38 17.46
CA LEU A 45 -7.80 -14.43 18.87
C LEU A 45 -8.94 -13.91 19.76
N ALA A 46 -9.57 -12.78 19.42
CA ALA A 46 -10.67 -12.21 20.20
C ALA A 46 -11.94 -13.09 20.27
N PHE A 47 -12.14 -14.03 19.33
CA PHE A 47 -13.19 -15.04 19.44
C PHE A 47 -12.86 -16.16 20.45
N VAL A 48 -11.60 -16.53 20.59
CA VAL A 48 -11.14 -17.65 21.44
C VAL A 48 -10.78 -17.19 22.85
N TRP A 49 -10.12 -16.03 22.96
CA TRP A 49 -9.41 -15.60 24.14
C TRP A 49 -10.16 -14.49 24.86
N ARG A 50 -10.95 -14.87 25.87
CA ARG A 50 -11.70 -13.95 26.73
C ARG A 50 -11.26 -14.03 28.20
N PRO A 51 -10.02 -13.64 28.52
CA PRO A 51 -9.48 -13.64 29.88
C PRO A 51 -10.16 -12.58 30.76
N GLY A 52 -11.35 -12.91 31.29
CA GLY A 52 -12.13 -11.99 32.10
C GLY A 52 -13.63 -12.31 32.15
N GLU A 53 -14.15 -13.13 31.22
CA GLU A 53 -15.53 -13.60 31.29
C GLU A 53 -15.74 -14.49 32.52
N ARG A 54 -16.25 -13.89 33.60
CA ARG A 54 -16.90 -14.60 34.71
C ARG A 54 -18.12 -15.33 34.16
N ARG A 55 -17.93 -16.59 33.73
CA ARG A 55 -19.04 -17.48 33.31
C ARG A 55 -20.15 -17.40 34.35
N PRO A 56 -21.41 -17.15 33.96
CA PRO A 56 -22.50 -16.92 34.91
C PRO A 56 -22.64 -18.12 35.86
N ALA A 57 -22.82 -17.86 37.16
CA ALA A 57 -22.66 -18.87 38.21
C ALA A 57 -23.51 -20.15 38.01
N GLY A 58 -24.72 -20.01 37.43
CA GLY A 58 -25.59 -21.13 37.07
C GLY A 58 -25.06 -22.09 35.99
N ALA A 59 -23.99 -21.73 35.28
CA ALA A 59 -23.27 -22.66 34.40
C ALA A 59 -22.43 -23.66 35.20
N TYR A 60 -21.85 -23.25 36.34
CA TYR A 60 -21.04 -24.13 37.18
C TYR A 60 -21.90 -25.19 37.90
N ALA A 61 -23.10 -24.79 38.34
CA ALA A 61 -24.08 -25.71 38.93
C ALA A 61 -24.42 -26.89 37.99
N ARG A 62 -24.67 -26.60 36.70
CA ARG A 62 -24.98 -27.62 35.67
C ARG A 62 -23.78 -28.46 35.20
N LEU A 63 -22.55 -28.11 35.57
CA LEU A 63 -21.40 -29.01 35.40
C LEU A 63 -21.06 -29.81 36.66
N LYS A 64 -21.42 -29.35 37.87
CA LYS A 64 -21.14 -30.06 39.13
C LYS A 64 -21.94 -31.36 39.27
N SER A 65 -23.03 -31.53 38.52
CA SER A 65 -23.84 -32.75 38.44
C SER A 65 -23.29 -33.82 37.48
N ARG A 66 -22.21 -33.55 36.74
CA ARG A 66 -21.44 -34.60 36.04
C ARG A 66 -20.16 -34.89 36.80
N GLY A 67 -19.97 -36.15 37.17
CA GLY A 67 -18.93 -36.62 38.10
C GLY A 67 -17.48 -36.37 37.65
N PRO A 68 -16.49 -36.63 38.54
CA PRO A 68 -15.09 -36.29 38.29
C PRO A 68 -14.51 -36.98 37.04
N ARG A 69 -14.21 -36.20 36.00
CA ARG A 69 -13.52 -36.72 34.81
C ARG A 69 -12.11 -37.21 35.16
N PRO A 70 -11.70 -38.46 34.82
CA PRO A 70 -10.45 -39.07 35.30
C PRO A 70 -9.16 -38.28 35.04
N GLY A 71 -9.08 -37.53 33.93
CA GLY A 71 -7.90 -36.74 33.55
C GLY A 71 -7.55 -35.55 34.46
N GLY A 72 -8.42 -35.20 35.43
CA GLY A 72 -8.25 -34.00 36.27
C GLY A 72 -6.99 -33.97 37.14
N ARG A 73 -6.39 -35.12 37.48
CA ARG A 73 -5.19 -35.19 38.35
C ARG A 73 -3.92 -34.67 37.67
N PHE A 74 -3.70 -34.99 36.39
CA PHE A 74 -2.49 -34.57 35.66
C PHE A 74 -2.48 -33.05 35.40
N LEU A 75 -3.61 -32.51 34.94
CA LEU A 75 -3.80 -31.06 34.72
C LEU A 75 -3.61 -30.23 36.00
N ARG A 76 -3.88 -30.82 37.17
CA ARG A 76 -3.71 -30.22 38.51
C ARG A 76 -2.25 -30.24 38.96
N ARG A 77 -1.47 -31.31 38.71
CA ARG A 77 -0.03 -31.36 39.03
C ARG A 77 0.78 -30.35 38.23
N TRP A 78 0.38 -30.04 36.99
CA TRP A 78 0.98 -28.95 36.19
C TRP A 78 0.46 -27.55 36.52
N GLY A 79 -0.45 -27.38 37.49
CA GLY A 79 -1.09 -26.09 37.81
C GLY A 79 -0.10 -24.97 38.14
N TRP A 80 1.06 -25.30 38.73
CA TRP A 80 2.12 -24.37 39.12
C TRP A 80 3.01 -23.87 37.98
N MET A 81 3.11 -24.62 36.87
CA MET A 81 3.99 -24.30 35.74
C MET A 81 3.26 -23.50 34.66
N ARG A 82 1.93 -23.47 34.67
CA ARG A 82 1.11 -22.63 33.78
C ARG A 82 1.48 -21.14 33.82
N PRO A 83 1.64 -20.46 34.98
CA PRO A 83 2.09 -19.07 34.99
C PRO A 83 3.52 -18.93 34.43
N VAL A 84 4.46 -19.77 34.86
CA VAL A 84 5.86 -19.71 34.40
C VAL A 84 5.99 -19.94 32.89
N LEU A 85 5.29 -20.94 32.35
CA LEU A 85 5.26 -21.22 30.92
C LEU A 85 4.64 -20.07 30.12
N LEU A 86 3.58 -19.43 30.64
CA LEU A 86 3.01 -18.23 30.01
C LEU A 86 3.97 -17.06 30.06
N ASP A 87 4.65 -16.81 31.19
CA ASP A 87 5.65 -15.75 31.31
C ASP A 87 6.85 -15.99 30.37
N ILE A 88 7.30 -17.25 30.21
CA ILE A 88 8.33 -17.63 29.22
C ILE A 88 7.84 -17.38 27.79
N VAL A 89 6.61 -17.82 27.43
CA VAL A 89 6.05 -17.59 26.09
C VAL A 89 5.86 -16.10 25.79
N GLY A 90 5.45 -15.30 26.79
CA GLY A 90 5.34 -13.85 26.65
C GLY A 90 6.69 -13.17 26.46
N LEU A 91 7.71 -13.56 27.25
CA LEU A 91 9.05 -13.00 27.12
C LEU A 91 9.71 -13.42 25.80
N ALA A 92 9.54 -14.67 25.37
CA ALA A 92 10.00 -15.17 24.08
C ALA A 92 9.28 -14.49 22.90
N ALA A 93 7.97 -14.23 23.00
CA ALA A 93 7.24 -13.48 21.99
C ALA A 93 7.69 -12.01 21.93
N LEU A 94 7.89 -11.35 23.07
CA LEU A 94 8.43 -9.99 23.12
C LEU A 94 9.85 -9.92 22.52
N ALA A 95 10.73 -10.84 22.89
CA ALA A 95 12.07 -10.95 22.31
C ALA A 95 12.00 -11.23 20.79
N GLY A 96 11.09 -12.08 20.34
CA GLY A 96 10.86 -12.35 18.92
C GLY A 96 10.43 -11.11 18.14
N LEU A 97 9.54 -10.27 18.69
CA LEU A 97 9.17 -8.99 18.07
C LEU A 97 10.36 -8.00 18.03
N VAL A 98 11.18 -7.95 19.07
CA VAL A 98 12.40 -7.12 19.08
C VAL A 98 13.42 -7.63 18.05
N ILE A 99 13.60 -8.95 17.93
CA ILE A 99 14.47 -9.56 16.91
C ILE A 99 13.94 -9.23 15.51
N PHE A 100 12.64 -9.37 15.25
CA PHE A 100 12.05 -8.97 13.96
C PHE A 100 12.28 -7.48 13.67
N CYS A 101 12.06 -6.59 14.65
CA CYS A 101 12.29 -5.14 14.53
C CYS A 101 13.76 -4.75 14.26
N LEU A 102 14.72 -5.62 14.60
CA LEU A 102 16.16 -5.39 14.42
C LEU A 102 16.78 -6.22 13.29
N ARG A 103 16.01 -7.05 12.59
CA ARG A 103 16.53 -8.02 11.60
C ARG A 103 15.72 -8.13 10.32
N LEU A 104 14.41 -7.92 10.35
CA LEU A 104 13.59 -7.84 9.15
C LEU A 104 13.65 -6.41 8.62
N ASP A 105 14.09 -6.30 7.37
CA ASP A 105 14.17 -5.08 6.59
C ASP A 105 13.17 -5.14 5.43
N GLU A 106 12.75 -3.99 4.90
CA GLU A 106 11.66 -3.91 3.92
C GLU A 106 12.01 -4.44 2.53
N PHE A 107 13.30 -4.58 2.20
CA PHE A 107 13.77 -5.19 0.94
C PHE A 107 13.94 -6.71 1.05
N GLN A 108 13.81 -7.32 2.24
CA GLN A 108 14.04 -8.76 2.41
C GLN A 108 12.88 -9.64 1.90
N PRO A 109 13.13 -10.64 1.02
CA PRO A 109 12.12 -11.59 0.58
C PRO A 109 11.41 -12.34 1.71
N LEU A 110 12.11 -12.56 2.84
CA LEU A 110 11.58 -13.23 4.03
C LEU A 110 10.39 -12.48 4.65
N LEU A 111 10.36 -11.15 4.55
CA LEU A 111 9.29 -10.32 5.12
C LEU A 111 7.93 -10.62 4.46
N TYR A 112 7.92 -10.73 3.12
CA TYR A 112 6.74 -11.00 2.30
C TYR A 112 6.39 -12.49 2.26
N LYS A 113 7.40 -13.37 2.18
CA LYS A 113 7.25 -14.84 2.18
C LYS A 113 6.99 -15.41 3.59
N GLY A 114 6.08 -14.79 4.33
CA GLY A 114 5.59 -15.25 5.64
C GLY A 114 6.12 -14.50 6.86
N GLY A 115 7.06 -13.57 6.71
CA GLY A 115 7.56 -12.72 7.81
C GLY A 115 6.45 -11.91 8.48
N PHE A 116 5.60 -11.22 7.72
CA PHE A 116 4.44 -10.51 8.26
C PHE A 116 3.43 -11.43 8.98
N ALA A 117 3.22 -12.65 8.49
CA ALA A 117 2.37 -13.63 9.17
C ALA A 117 2.99 -14.07 10.50
N SER A 118 4.32 -14.25 10.53
CA SER A 118 5.09 -14.57 11.74
C SER A 118 5.06 -13.45 12.77
N VAL A 119 5.24 -12.19 12.35
CA VAL A 119 5.07 -10.99 13.20
C VAL A 119 3.64 -10.93 13.77
N GLY A 120 2.63 -11.19 12.95
CA GLY A 120 1.22 -11.21 13.37
C GLY A 120 0.92 -12.31 14.39
N LEU A 121 1.43 -13.52 14.18
CA LEU A 121 1.29 -14.65 15.12
C LEU A 121 2.00 -14.40 16.45
N THR A 122 3.24 -13.91 16.42
CA THR A 122 4.01 -13.57 17.63
C THR A 122 3.35 -12.41 18.40
N THR A 123 2.80 -11.42 17.70
CA THR A 123 2.01 -10.34 18.30
C THR A 123 0.74 -10.88 18.97
N ALA A 124 0.00 -11.77 18.29
CA ALA A 124 -1.19 -12.41 18.86
C ALA A 124 -0.85 -13.26 20.10
N ALA A 125 0.27 -13.99 20.09
CA ALA A 125 0.75 -14.75 21.25
C ALA A 125 1.11 -13.84 22.43
N LEU A 126 1.83 -12.74 22.18
CA LEU A 126 2.17 -11.75 23.21
C LEU A 126 0.90 -11.12 23.82
N VAL A 127 -0.04 -10.68 22.99
CA VAL A 127 -1.33 -10.12 23.44
C VAL A 127 -2.12 -11.15 24.26
N ALA A 128 -2.13 -12.42 23.85
CA ALA A 128 -2.79 -13.48 24.60
C ALA A 128 -2.19 -13.66 26.00
N VAL A 129 -0.86 -13.71 26.11
CA VAL A 129 -0.16 -13.84 27.41
C VAL A 129 -0.39 -12.62 28.29
N VAL A 130 -0.20 -11.41 27.77
CA VAL A 130 -0.28 -10.16 28.55
C VAL A 130 -1.71 -9.89 29.03
N ALA A 131 -2.72 -10.33 28.29
CA ALA A 131 -4.12 -10.29 28.74
C ALA A 131 -4.46 -11.37 29.79
N HIS A 132 -3.59 -12.35 30.06
CA HIS A 132 -3.93 -13.49 30.92
C HIS A 132 -3.76 -13.19 32.43
N PRO A 133 -4.75 -13.41 33.31
CA PRO A 133 -4.72 -12.97 34.72
C PRO A 133 -3.74 -13.72 35.63
N LYS A 134 -2.87 -14.57 35.06
CA LYS A 134 -1.80 -15.29 35.78
C LYS A 134 -0.41 -15.10 35.19
N ALA A 135 -0.27 -14.38 34.08
CA ALA A 135 1.04 -13.91 33.63
C ALA A 135 1.50 -12.82 34.61
N ARG A 136 2.73 -12.93 35.11
CA ARG A 136 3.29 -12.00 36.10
C ARG A 136 4.30 -11.07 35.47
N VAL A 137 5.23 -11.61 34.68
CA VAL A 137 6.37 -10.87 34.12
C VAL A 137 5.90 -9.92 33.02
N GLY A 138 5.15 -10.42 32.04
CA GLY A 138 4.59 -9.59 30.96
C GLY A 138 3.68 -8.47 31.50
N THR A 139 2.83 -8.80 32.48
CA THR A 139 1.93 -7.85 33.15
C THR A 139 2.67 -6.81 33.99
N LEU A 140 3.78 -7.17 34.63
CA LEU A 140 4.58 -6.24 35.44
C LEU A 140 5.38 -5.26 34.58
N LEU A 141 6.04 -5.76 33.53
CA LEU A 141 6.86 -4.94 32.63
C LEU A 141 6.00 -4.01 31.77
N LEU A 142 5.00 -4.54 31.05
CA LEU A 142 4.16 -3.76 30.15
C LEU A 142 3.04 -3.00 30.87
N GLY A 143 2.68 -3.42 32.09
CA GLY A 143 1.74 -2.72 32.96
C GLY A 143 2.36 -1.57 33.77
N TRP A 144 3.67 -1.33 33.65
CA TRP A 144 4.34 -0.21 34.31
C TRP A 144 3.69 1.13 33.90
N ARG A 145 3.41 2.00 34.87
CA ARG A 145 2.54 3.19 34.68
C ARG A 145 2.93 4.08 33.49
N PRO A 146 4.21 4.44 33.26
CA PRO A 146 4.60 5.25 32.10
C PRO A 146 4.38 4.52 30.78
N LEU A 147 4.80 3.25 30.70
CA LEU A 147 4.68 2.44 29.48
C LEU A 147 3.21 2.24 29.08
N ARG A 148 2.35 1.97 30.07
CA ARG A 148 0.90 1.91 29.89
C ARG A 148 0.30 3.27 29.48
N TRP A 149 0.74 4.38 30.08
CA TRP A 149 0.26 5.73 29.74
C TRP A 149 0.59 6.10 28.29
N VAL A 150 1.78 5.73 27.81
CA VAL A 150 2.18 5.85 26.40
C VAL A 150 1.36 4.91 25.53
N GLY A 151 1.22 3.63 25.90
CA GLY A 151 0.42 2.65 25.16
C GLY A 151 -1.04 3.09 24.96
N GLU A 152 -1.67 3.65 26.00
CA GLU A 152 -3.02 4.22 25.94
C GLU A 152 -3.15 5.40 24.95
N ARG A 153 -2.06 6.13 24.66
CA ARG A 153 -2.00 7.32 23.80
C ARG A 153 -1.26 7.09 22.48
N SER A 154 -0.76 5.87 22.25
CA SER A 154 0.10 5.49 21.13
C SER A 154 -0.47 5.88 19.76
N TYR A 155 -1.77 5.67 19.55
CA TYR A 155 -2.49 6.10 18.35
C TYR A 155 -2.50 7.62 18.16
N GLY A 156 -2.74 8.39 19.23
CA GLY A 156 -2.67 9.86 19.19
C GLY A 156 -1.26 10.37 18.93
N ILE A 157 -0.23 9.73 19.50
CA ILE A 157 1.18 10.05 19.25
C ILE A 157 1.51 9.79 17.77
N TYR A 158 1.11 8.62 17.24
CA TYR A 158 1.27 8.28 15.83
C TYR A 158 0.55 9.27 14.89
N LEU A 159 -0.66 9.72 15.22
CA LEU A 159 -1.39 10.68 14.39
C LEU A 159 -0.75 12.08 14.43
N TRP A 160 -0.33 12.56 15.60
CA TRP A 160 0.17 13.94 15.75
C TRP A 160 1.66 14.14 15.44
N HIS A 161 2.50 13.09 15.46
CA HIS A 161 3.94 13.27 15.21
C HIS A 161 4.22 13.75 13.78
N TRP A 162 3.55 13.20 12.77
CA TRP A 162 3.84 13.51 11.37
C TRP A 162 3.51 14.98 11.03
N PRO A 163 2.32 15.53 11.34
CA PRO A 163 2.05 16.96 11.17
C PRO A 163 3.05 17.84 11.92
N VAL A 164 3.41 17.49 13.16
CA VAL A 164 4.38 18.25 13.97
C VAL A 164 5.76 18.27 13.31
N PHE A 165 6.23 17.16 12.73
CA PHE A 165 7.51 17.10 12.03
C PHE A 165 7.47 17.87 10.69
N MET A 166 6.35 17.82 9.96
CA MET A 166 6.17 18.54 8.69
C MET A 166 6.15 20.07 8.83
N VAL A 167 5.61 20.61 9.93
CA VAL A 167 5.55 22.07 10.19
C VAL A 167 6.70 22.60 11.05
N THR A 168 7.74 21.79 11.29
CA THR A 168 8.90 22.18 12.10
C THR A 168 10.23 21.79 11.43
N ARG A 169 10.33 21.92 10.11
CA ARG A 169 11.54 21.58 9.34
C ARG A 169 12.71 22.48 9.78
N PRO A 170 13.87 21.91 10.18
CA PRO A 170 15.01 22.70 10.65
C PRO A 170 15.52 23.63 9.55
N GLY A 171 15.84 24.88 9.90
CA GLY A 171 16.35 25.88 8.95
C GLY A 171 15.32 26.46 7.98
N LEU A 172 14.08 25.93 7.94
CA LEU A 172 13.00 26.42 7.08
C LEU A 172 11.81 26.96 7.89
N ASP A 173 11.25 26.14 8.79
CA ASP A 173 10.13 26.56 9.65
C ASP A 173 10.60 27.04 11.04
N VAL A 174 11.76 26.57 11.50
CA VAL A 174 12.27 26.83 12.85
C VAL A 174 13.79 27.02 12.86
N PRO A 175 14.34 28.05 13.54
CA PRO A 175 15.78 28.22 13.77
C PRO A 175 16.30 27.32 14.91
N LEU A 176 15.84 26.06 14.93
CA LEU A 176 16.24 25.04 15.91
C LEU A 176 16.58 23.75 15.17
N ASP A 177 17.59 23.05 15.69
CA ASP A 177 18.20 21.88 15.08
C ASP A 177 18.46 20.75 16.10
N GLY A 178 18.95 19.62 15.59
CA GLY A 178 19.44 18.50 16.37
C GLY A 178 18.52 18.03 17.51
N TRP A 179 19.11 17.74 18.67
CA TRP A 179 18.40 17.23 19.83
C TRP A 179 17.40 18.23 20.44
N LYS A 180 17.63 19.54 20.27
CA LYS A 180 16.74 20.59 20.79
C LYS A 180 15.40 20.57 20.03
N LEU A 181 15.48 20.53 18.70
CA LEU A 181 14.30 20.39 17.84
C LEU A 181 13.59 19.05 18.09
N LEU A 182 14.34 17.96 18.25
CA LEU A 182 13.75 16.65 18.56
C LEU A 182 12.99 16.66 19.89
N ALA A 183 13.57 17.23 20.96
CA ALA A 183 12.92 17.35 22.25
C ALA A 183 11.64 18.21 22.18
N LEU A 184 11.68 19.33 21.44
CA LEU A 184 10.51 20.17 21.19
C LEU A 184 9.42 19.42 20.42
N ARG A 185 9.76 18.76 19.30
CA ARG A 185 8.83 17.96 18.49
C ARG A 185 8.17 16.85 19.31
N LEU A 186 8.93 16.13 20.14
CA LEU A 186 8.41 15.10 21.03
C LEU A 186 7.48 15.69 22.09
N ALA A 187 7.85 16.80 22.74
CA ALA A 187 7.02 17.45 23.74
C ALA A 187 5.68 17.95 23.15
N VAL A 188 5.72 18.61 21.98
CA VAL A 188 4.51 19.08 21.27
C VAL A 188 3.65 17.90 20.83
N THR A 189 4.24 16.84 20.26
CA THR A 189 3.52 15.62 19.86
C THR A 189 2.81 14.99 21.06
N ILE A 190 3.51 14.83 22.20
CA ILE A 190 2.96 14.23 23.42
C ILE A 190 1.84 15.11 24.01
N LEU A 191 1.98 16.44 23.96
CA LEU A 191 0.96 17.38 24.40
C LEU A 191 -0.30 17.30 23.54
N LEU A 192 -0.17 17.36 22.21
CA LEU A 192 -1.29 17.25 21.26
C LEU A 192 -1.97 15.87 21.36
N ALA A 193 -1.20 14.80 21.46
CA ALA A 193 -1.73 13.46 21.71
C ALA A 193 -2.48 13.35 23.05
N HIS A 194 -1.99 14.00 24.11
CA HIS A 194 -2.68 14.03 25.41
C HIS A 194 -4.00 14.81 25.35
N LEU A 195 -4.00 15.98 24.69
CA LEU A 195 -5.21 16.79 24.50
C LEU A 195 -6.24 16.06 23.63
N SER A 196 -5.81 15.49 22.49
CA SER A 196 -6.63 14.64 21.62
C SER A 196 -7.23 13.45 22.38
N TYR A 197 -6.42 12.75 23.17
CA TYR A 197 -6.89 11.64 24.00
C TYR A 197 -7.93 12.09 25.02
N ARG A 198 -7.73 13.22 25.71
CA ARG A 198 -8.64 13.72 26.75
C ARG A 198 -9.93 14.33 26.20
N CYS A 199 -9.86 15.04 25.08
CA CYS A 199 -10.96 15.84 24.54
C CYS A 199 -11.77 15.12 23.45
N VAL A 200 -11.15 14.20 22.70
CA VAL A 200 -11.79 13.48 21.58
C VAL A 200 -11.97 12.00 21.92
N GLU A 201 -10.88 11.28 22.19
CA GLU A 201 -10.97 9.83 22.39
C GLU A 201 -11.75 9.44 23.64
N GLN A 202 -11.44 10.05 24.79
CA GLN A 202 -12.03 9.70 26.08
C GLN A 202 -13.55 9.87 26.10
N PRO A 203 -14.15 10.98 25.60
CA PRO A 203 -15.60 11.09 25.45
C PRO A 203 -16.21 10.05 24.52
N ILE A 204 -15.57 9.75 23.38
CA ILE A 204 -16.06 8.75 22.41
C ILE A 204 -16.02 7.34 23.02
N ARG A 205 -14.89 6.95 23.63
CA ARG A 205 -14.69 5.68 24.35
C ARG A 205 -15.71 5.50 25.48
N HIS A 206 -16.04 6.58 26.22
CA HIS A 206 -17.09 6.60 27.26
C HIS A 206 -18.50 6.85 26.70
N GLY A 207 -18.72 6.60 25.41
CA GLY A 207 -20.03 6.59 24.78
C GLY A 207 -20.76 7.93 24.87
N ALA A 208 -20.07 9.07 24.87
CA ALA A 208 -20.71 10.36 24.65
C ALA A 208 -21.40 10.37 23.27
N LEU A 209 -20.70 9.93 22.23
CA LEU A 209 -21.25 9.76 20.88
C LEU A 209 -22.44 8.78 20.85
N SER A 210 -22.33 7.62 21.51
CA SER A 210 -23.44 6.66 21.55
C SER A 210 -24.62 7.12 22.41
N ARG A 211 -24.41 8.00 23.40
CA ARG A 211 -25.48 8.68 24.15
C ARG A 211 -26.15 9.76 23.30
N ALA A 212 -25.38 10.61 22.61
CA ALA A 212 -25.89 11.61 21.68
C ALA A 212 -26.72 10.97 20.56
N TRP A 213 -26.20 9.93 19.91
CA TRP A 213 -26.90 9.16 18.87
C TRP A 213 -28.21 8.55 19.38
N ARG A 214 -28.22 7.97 20.60
CA ARG A 214 -29.44 7.44 21.22
C ARG A 214 -30.41 8.54 21.64
N ALA A 215 -29.93 9.71 22.08
CA ALA A 215 -30.78 10.87 22.40
C ALA A 215 -31.47 11.41 21.13
N PHE A 216 -30.69 11.63 20.07
CA PHE A 216 -31.18 12.00 18.74
C PHE A 216 -32.23 11.01 18.22
N TRP A 217 -31.93 9.70 18.23
CA TRP A 217 -32.89 8.68 17.80
C TRP A 217 -34.15 8.58 18.67
N ARG A 218 -34.07 8.88 19.98
CA ARG A 218 -35.26 8.94 20.85
C ARG A 218 -36.11 10.18 20.53
N ALA A 219 -35.49 11.34 20.34
CA ALA A 219 -36.18 12.56 19.92
C ALA A 219 -36.85 12.35 18.55
N PHE A 220 -36.13 11.80 17.56
CA PHE A 220 -36.66 11.51 16.23
C PHE A 220 -37.81 10.50 16.22
N ARG A 221 -37.85 9.54 17.16
CA ARG A 221 -38.96 8.58 17.31
C ARG A 221 -40.17 9.14 18.06
N ARG A 222 -39.95 10.07 19.00
CA ARG A 222 -41.02 10.69 19.82
C ARG A 222 -41.61 11.95 19.19
N ALA A 223 -40.92 12.56 18.24
CA ALA A 223 -41.38 13.75 17.55
C ALA A 223 -42.58 13.49 16.63
N ASP A 224 -43.51 14.43 16.59
CA ASP A 224 -44.68 14.37 15.72
C ASP A 224 -44.33 14.46 14.23
N ARG A 225 -45.26 14.03 13.37
CA ARG A 225 -45.12 14.09 11.90
C ARG A 225 -44.60 15.45 11.37
N PRO A 226 -45.10 16.64 11.79
CA PRO A 226 -44.55 17.92 11.33
C PRO A 226 -43.10 18.14 11.77
N PHE A 227 -42.73 17.86 13.02
CA PHE A 227 -41.34 18.01 13.49
C PHE A 227 -40.41 17.03 12.77
N ARG A 228 -40.84 15.78 12.53
CA ARG A 228 -40.06 14.79 11.77
C ARG A 228 -39.88 15.21 10.31
N ARG A 229 -40.89 15.83 9.67
CA ARG A 229 -40.76 16.44 8.34
C ARG A 229 -39.80 17.65 8.36
N GLY A 230 -39.95 18.58 9.29
CA GLY A 230 -39.07 19.76 9.40
C GLY A 230 -37.61 19.38 9.70
N LEU A 231 -37.38 18.36 10.53
CA LEU A 231 -36.05 17.83 10.79
C LEU A 231 -35.49 17.06 9.58
N ALA A 232 -36.31 16.28 8.86
CA ALA A 232 -35.89 15.64 7.61
C ALA A 232 -35.56 16.66 6.51
N LEU A 233 -36.32 17.75 6.38
CA LEU A 233 -36.03 18.85 5.46
C LEU A 233 -34.74 19.59 5.84
N ARG A 234 -34.49 19.83 7.13
CA ARG A 234 -33.20 20.36 7.61
C ARG A 234 -32.04 19.41 7.35
N TRP A 235 -32.20 18.12 7.63
CA TRP A 235 -31.16 17.12 7.35
C TRP A 235 -30.94 16.92 5.86
N ALA A 236 -31.95 17.04 5.00
CA ALA A 236 -31.74 17.14 3.55
C ALA A 236 -30.98 18.44 3.20
N GLY A 237 -31.38 19.58 3.75
CA GLY A 237 -30.70 20.87 3.56
C GLY A 237 -29.22 20.89 3.99
N TYR A 238 -28.80 20.02 4.92
CA TYR A 238 -27.38 19.83 5.28
C TYR A 238 -26.72 18.67 4.53
N ALA A 239 -27.43 17.55 4.31
CA ALA A 239 -26.88 16.38 3.64
C ALA A 239 -26.75 16.58 2.13
N THR A 240 -27.60 17.38 1.48
CA THR A 240 -27.47 17.70 0.05
C THR A 240 -26.19 18.49 -0.26
N PRO A 241 -25.84 19.59 0.41
CA PRO A 241 -24.55 20.26 0.17
C PRO A 241 -23.35 19.43 0.63
N VAL A 242 -23.46 18.63 1.70
CA VAL A 242 -22.36 17.72 2.11
C VAL A 242 -22.18 16.58 1.09
N PHE A 243 -23.26 15.99 0.58
CA PHE A 243 -23.22 14.96 -0.46
C PHE A 243 -22.75 15.53 -1.79
N ALA A 244 -23.22 16.71 -2.18
CA ALA A 244 -22.72 17.43 -3.35
C ALA A 244 -21.23 17.76 -3.20
N LEU A 245 -20.76 18.18 -2.02
CA LEU A 245 -19.33 18.36 -1.74
C LEU A 245 -18.56 17.03 -1.81
N CYS A 246 -19.08 15.93 -1.26
CA CYS A 246 -18.45 14.61 -1.37
C CYS A 246 -18.43 14.07 -2.82
N VAL A 247 -19.44 14.39 -3.65
CA VAL A 247 -19.47 14.05 -5.07
C VAL A 247 -18.54 14.96 -5.86
N VAL A 248 -18.50 16.27 -5.59
CA VAL A 248 -17.58 17.21 -6.23
C VAL A 248 -16.13 16.87 -5.88
N VAL A 249 -15.82 16.59 -4.60
CA VAL A 249 -14.48 16.12 -4.18
C VAL A 249 -14.19 14.73 -4.74
N GLY A 250 -15.16 13.81 -4.75
CA GLY A 250 -14.98 12.48 -5.32
C GLY A 250 -14.69 12.50 -6.83
N VAL A 251 -15.39 13.36 -7.58
CA VAL A 251 -15.16 13.59 -9.01
C VAL A 251 -13.86 14.38 -9.23
N ALA A 252 -13.55 15.36 -8.40
CA ALA A 252 -12.31 16.12 -8.48
C ALA A 252 -11.07 15.29 -8.10
N VAL A 253 -11.21 14.24 -7.29
CA VAL A 253 -10.15 13.25 -7.02
C VAL A 253 -10.10 12.17 -8.10
N ALA A 254 -11.24 11.68 -8.59
CA ALA A 254 -11.28 10.74 -9.72
C ALA A 254 -10.89 11.38 -11.08
N ARG A 255 -10.85 12.72 -11.13
CA ARG A 255 -10.30 13.55 -12.21
C ARG A 255 -9.15 14.43 -11.71
N ALA A 256 -8.52 14.06 -10.59
CA ALA A 256 -7.25 14.67 -10.20
C ALA A 256 -6.17 14.03 -11.08
N GLU A 257 -6.01 14.58 -12.28
CA GLU A 257 -4.68 14.64 -12.87
C GLU A 257 -3.75 15.24 -11.82
N ALA A 258 -2.60 14.61 -11.58
CA ALA A 258 -1.65 15.13 -10.62
C ALA A 258 -1.31 16.58 -11.01
N PRO A 259 -1.31 17.54 -10.08
CA PRO A 259 -0.97 18.91 -10.43
C PRO A 259 0.42 18.88 -11.07
N ALA A 260 0.52 19.36 -12.31
CA ALA A 260 1.76 19.39 -13.08
C ALA A 260 2.89 19.84 -12.14
N PRO A 261 3.86 18.95 -11.82
CA PRO A 261 4.70 19.22 -10.67
C PRO A 261 5.47 20.54 -10.86
N PRO A 262 5.84 21.25 -9.78
CA PRO A 262 6.56 22.51 -9.92
C PRO A 262 7.83 22.27 -10.76
N ALA A 263 8.26 23.25 -11.56
CA ALA A 263 9.18 23.06 -12.70
C ALA A 263 10.47 22.25 -12.46
N TYR A 264 10.93 22.10 -11.20
CA TYR A 264 12.06 21.27 -10.78
C TYR A 264 11.71 19.78 -10.49
N LEU A 265 10.46 19.38 -10.67
CA LEU A 265 9.89 18.03 -10.56
C LEU A 265 8.95 17.69 -11.74
N ALA A 266 8.74 18.62 -12.67
CA ALA A 266 7.63 18.59 -13.65
C ALA A 266 7.71 17.39 -14.60
N THR A 267 8.92 17.07 -15.04
CA THR A 267 9.26 15.85 -15.75
C THR A 267 9.17 14.66 -14.79
N GLN A 268 8.23 13.75 -15.03
CA GLN A 268 8.17 12.45 -14.35
C GLN A 268 9.15 11.43 -14.95
N GLU A 269 9.42 11.61 -16.24
CA GLU A 269 10.44 10.95 -17.05
C GLU A 269 11.22 12.04 -17.80
N ILE A 270 12.53 11.84 -17.99
CA ILE A 270 13.28 12.47 -19.08
C ILE A 270 13.96 11.34 -19.83
N HIS A 271 13.81 11.32 -21.15
CA HIS A 271 14.58 10.49 -22.06
C HIS A 271 15.19 11.42 -23.12
N THR A 272 16.48 11.73 -22.98
CA THR A 272 17.14 12.73 -23.85
C THR A 272 17.46 12.20 -25.25
N ALA A 273 17.34 10.87 -25.44
CA ALA A 273 17.46 10.21 -26.72
C ALA A 273 16.19 9.38 -27.00
N THR A 274 15.57 9.64 -28.16
CA THR A 274 14.37 8.96 -28.65
C THR A 274 14.48 7.45 -28.53
N GLU A 275 13.40 6.78 -28.12
CA GLU A 275 13.31 5.32 -28.26
C GLU A 275 13.52 4.93 -29.74
N PRO A 276 14.26 3.84 -30.03
CA PRO A 276 14.06 3.11 -31.28
C PRO A 276 12.59 2.69 -31.33
N ALA A 277 11.87 3.05 -32.39
CA ALA A 277 10.47 2.68 -32.54
C ALA A 277 10.30 1.16 -32.33
N PRO A 278 9.29 0.70 -31.56
CA PRO A 278 9.11 -0.71 -31.28
C PRO A 278 9.08 -1.53 -32.57
N GLU A 279 9.93 -2.56 -32.67
CA GLU A 279 9.95 -3.43 -33.86
C GLU A 279 8.53 -3.94 -34.13
N GLU A 280 7.98 -3.57 -35.29
CA GLU A 280 6.65 -4.05 -35.71
C GLU A 280 6.69 -5.57 -35.82
N LYS A 281 6.11 -6.26 -34.84
CA LYS A 281 5.89 -7.70 -34.90
C LYS A 281 5.16 -7.99 -36.21
N PRO A 282 5.74 -8.79 -37.13
CA PRO A 282 5.20 -8.93 -38.47
C PRO A 282 3.75 -9.40 -38.41
N PRO A 283 2.84 -8.80 -39.20
CA PRO A 283 1.40 -8.98 -39.05
C PRO A 283 1.04 -10.46 -39.16
N GLN A 284 0.38 -10.98 -38.12
CA GLN A 284 0.25 -12.42 -37.86
C GLN A 284 -0.75 -13.16 -38.80
N ASN A 285 -1.06 -12.56 -39.95
CA ASN A 285 -1.96 -13.05 -41.01
C ASN A 285 -1.36 -12.78 -42.40
N ALA A 286 -0.17 -13.31 -42.67
CA ALA A 286 0.39 -13.43 -44.01
C ALA A 286 0.21 -14.89 -44.51
N PRO A 287 -0.30 -15.14 -45.72
CA PRO A 287 -0.37 -16.50 -46.27
C PRO A 287 1.03 -17.12 -46.47
N PRO A 288 1.16 -18.46 -46.48
CA PRO A 288 2.43 -19.12 -46.79
C PRO A 288 2.95 -18.75 -48.20
N PRO A 289 4.27 -18.62 -48.40
CA PRO A 289 4.83 -18.14 -49.67
C PRO A 289 4.71 -19.17 -50.81
N GLU A 290 4.32 -18.71 -52.00
CA GLU A 290 4.36 -19.51 -53.23
C GLU A 290 5.82 -19.81 -53.67
N THR A 291 6.30 -21.03 -53.45
CA THR A 291 7.57 -21.50 -54.03
C THR A 291 7.42 -21.88 -55.50
N LYS A 292 7.74 -20.97 -56.41
CA LYS A 292 7.75 -21.23 -57.86
C LYS A 292 8.96 -22.06 -58.32
N ASN A 293 8.72 -23.36 -58.45
CA ASN A 293 9.31 -24.31 -59.39
C ASN A 293 10.85 -24.43 -59.52
N ARG A 294 11.37 -25.60 -59.14
CA ARG A 294 12.06 -26.46 -60.12
C ARG A 294 11.91 -27.96 -59.79
N GLN A 295 11.24 -28.69 -60.70
CA GLN A 295 11.43 -30.09 -61.16
C GLN A 295 12.00 -31.12 -60.14
N GLU A 296 11.43 -32.30 -59.90
CA GLU A 296 10.96 -33.32 -60.88
C GLU A 296 9.69 -34.11 -60.45
N ALA A 297 9.40 -35.27 -61.08
CA ALA A 297 8.15 -36.05 -61.01
C ALA A 297 7.94 -36.79 -59.65
N SER A 298 6.74 -37.27 -59.25
CA SER A 298 5.78 -38.07 -60.04
C SER A 298 4.38 -38.31 -59.39
N THR A 299 3.35 -38.46 -60.24
CA THR A 299 2.19 -39.40 -60.18
C THR A 299 1.19 -39.44 -58.99
N GLU A 300 0.06 -38.73 -59.16
CA GLU A 300 -1.35 -39.21 -58.98
C GLU A 300 -1.98 -39.37 -57.54
N PRO A 301 -3.33 -39.58 -57.34
CA PRO A 301 -4.18 -38.44 -56.94
C PRO A 301 -5.28 -38.63 -55.85
N ALA A 302 -5.77 -37.48 -55.33
CA ALA A 302 -7.17 -37.21 -54.89
C ALA A 302 -7.74 -38.00 -53.66
N PRO A 303 -8.98 -37.76 -53.14
CA PRO A 303 -10.05 -36.81 -53.59
C PRO A 303 -10.87 -36.01 -52.52
N ARG A 304 -11.43 -34.85 -52.94
CA ARG A 304 -12.83 -34.34 -52.71
C ARG A 304 -13.34 -34.00 -51.27
N GLU A 305 -14.45 -33.25 -50.98
CA GLU A 305 -15.39 -32.25 -51.58
C GLU A 305 -16.34 -31.76 -50.43
N ASP A 306 -17.14 -30.67 -50.42
CA ASP A 306 -17.22 -29.36 -51.13
C ASP A 306 -18.30 -28.42 -50.46
N ALA A 307 -18.29 -27.11 -50.76
CA ALA A 307 -19.43 -26.13 -50.74
C ALA A 307 -20.24 -25.83 -49.44
N ALA A 308 -21.18 -24.86 -49.34
CA ALA A 308 -21.37 -23.43 -49.78
C ALA A 308 -22.76 -22.92 -49.19
N GLU A 309 -23.32 -21.69 -49.25
CA GLU A 309 -22.97 -20.32 -49.73
C GLU A 309 -23.84 -19.24 -49.01
N GLY A 310 -23.29 -18.04 -48.72
CA GLY A 310 -24.06 -16.77 -48.61
C GLY A 310 -24.92 -16.48 -47.34
N LYS A 311 -25.67 -15.36 -47.26
CA LYS A 311 -25.68 -14.10 -48.06
C LYS A 311 -26.57 -12.98 -47.42
N ARG A 312 -26.24 -11.67 -47.66
CA ARG A 312 -27.06 -10.41 -47.46
C ARG A 312 -27.34 -9.97 -45.99
N GLY A 313 -27.61 -8.68 -45.67
CA GLY A 313 -27.42 -7.41 -46.40
C GLY A 313 -28.38 -6.25 -46.03
N SER A 314 -27.86 -5.02 -45.81
CA SER A 314 -28.53 -3.67 -45.67
C SER A 314 -29.59 -3.46 -44.55
N GLY A 315 -29.84 -2.24 -44.02
CA GLY A 315 -29.16 -0.92 -44.14
C GLY A 315 -30.12 0.29 -44.19
N THR A 316 -29.89 1.34 -43.38
CA THR A 316 -30.52 2.69 -43.50
C THR A 316 -29.82 3.77 -42.66
N ASP A 317 -29.75 4.98 -43.21
CA ASP A 317 -29.28 6.24 -42.59
C ASP A 317 -30.50 7.11 -42.15
N ALA A 318 -30.44 8.34 -41.60
CA ALA A 318 -29.40 9.35 -41.30
C ALA A 318 -29.90 10.21 -40.09
N SER A 319 -29.40 11.40 -39.66
CA SER A 319 -28.31 12.32 -40.03
C SER A 319 -28.02 13.27 -38.85
N GLY A 320 -27.02 14.16 -38.91
CA GLY A 320 -26.88 15.32 -38.01
C GLY A 320 -25.44 15.78 -37.74
N THR A 321 -24.93 16.74 -38.52
CA THR A 321 -23.52 17.17 -38.49
C THR A 321 -23.39 18.68 -38.38
N GLU A 322 -22.66 19.20 -37.39
CA GLU A 322 -22.01 20.50 -37.52
C GLU A 322 -20.79 20.67 -36.58
N ASP A 323 -19.91 21.57 -37.01
CA ASP A 323 -18.62 22.05 -36.48
C ASP A 323 -17.73 21.18 -35.55
N LYS A 324 -16.67 20.60 -36.16
CA LYS A 324 -15.43 20.15 -35.49
C LYS A 324 -14.19 20.37 -36.37
N ARG A 325 -14.15 21.45 -37.17
CA ARG A 325 -13.06 21.64 -38.16
C ARG A 325 -12.05 22.74 -37.81
N SER A 326 -12.47 23.78 -37.08
CA SER A 326 -11.60 24.93 -36.73
C SER A 326 -10.58 24.65 -35.61
N THR A 327 -10.78 23.63 -34.78
CA THR A 327 -9.91 23.32 -33.63
C THR A 327 -8.80 22.31 -33.93
N ARG A 328 -8.62 21.89 -35.19
CA ARG A 328 -7.58 20.91 -35.57
C ARG A 328 -6.33 21.52 -36.19
N GLU A 329 -6.46 22.65 -36.89
CA GLU A 329 -5.31 23.33 -37.53
C GLU A 329 -4.44 24.03 -36.49
N ASN A 330 -5.03 24.79 -35.56
CA ASN A 330 -4.30 25.37 -34.40
C ASN A 330 -3.69 24.33 -33.44
N ALA A 331 -4.00 23.04 -33.58
CA ALA A 331 -3.37 21.97 -32.81
C ALA A 331 -2.10 21.41 -33.46
N GLN A 332 -1.90 21.60 -34.77
CA GLN A 332 -0.75 21.05 -35.51
C GLN A 332 0.40 22.03 -35.71
N GLU A 333 0.23 23.32 -35.38
CA GLU A 333 1.34 24.29 -35.36
C GLU A 333 2.06 24.37 -34.00
N ALA A 334 1.41 23.94 -32.91
CA ALA A 334 2.00 23.93 -31.56
C ALA A 334 2.91 22.72 -31.28
N GLU A 335 2.89 21.69 -32.13
CA GLU A 335 3.58 20.40 -31.93
C GLU A 335 4.98 20.35 -32.60
N LYS A 336 5.56 21.51 -32.93
CA LYS A 336 6.84 21.61 -33.68
C LYS A 336 8.06 22.10 -32.89
N ASP A 337 7.86 22.93 -31.88
CA ASP A 337 8.96 23.49 -31.08
C ASP A 337 9.17 22.69 -29.78
N GLY A 338 9.66 21.46 -29.93
CA GLY A 338 9.93 20.54 -28.82
C GLY A 338 11.11 19.59 -29.02
N ALA A 339 11.79 19.64 -30.17
CA ALA A 339 12.96 18.82 -30.43
C ALA A 339 14.20 19.41 -29.73
N ALA A 340 14.43 19.03 -28.47
CA ALA A 340 15.73 19.20 -27.85
C ALA A 340 16.80 18.49 -28.72
N PRO A 341 17.93 19.13 -29.05
CA PRO A 341 18.97 18.47 -29.84
C PRO A 341 19.51 17.27 -29.05
N ALA A 342 19.74 16.15 -29.73
CA ALA A 342 20.40 14.98 -29.14
C ALA A 342 21.76 15.42 -28.59
N ALA A 343 21.88 15.43 -27.26
CA ALA A 343 23.03 16.03 -26.61
C ALA A 343 24.26 15.12 -26.76
N THR A 344 25.42 15.71 -27.00
CA THR A 344 26.67 14.98 -27.33
C THR A 344 27.71 15.10 -26.22
N GLY A 345 27.28 15.32 -24.98
CA GLY A 345 28.17 15.54 -23.85
C GLY A 345 28.88 14.28 -23.32
N PRO A 346 30.05 14.41 -22.69
CA PRO A 346 30.85 13.29 -22.21
C PRO A 346 30.23 12.51 -21.03
N VAL A 347 29.13 13.00 -20.44
CA VAL A 347 28.50 12.38 -19.26
C VAL A 347 27.09 11.90 -19.58
N SER A 348 26.75 10.64 -19.28
CA SER A 348 25.36 10.19 -19.18
C SER A 348 24.93 10.09 -17.72
N ALA A 349 23.64 10.28 -17.45
CA ALA A 349 23.07 10.29 -16.11
C ALA A 349 21.78 9.46 -16.08
N ILE A 350 21.73 8.44 -15.23
CA ILE A 350 20.60 7.52 -15.12
C ILE A 350 20.21 7.36 -13.64
N GLY A 351 18.92 7.49 -13.31
CA GLY A 351 18.54 7.47 -11.90
C GLY A 351 17.07 7.59 -11.55
N ASP A 352 16.82 7.56 -10.24
CA ASP A 352 15.48 7.61 -9.67
C ASP A 352 14.96 9.03 -9.41
N SER A 353 13.84 9.12 -8.69
CA SER A 353 13.15 10.36 -8.31
C SER A 353 14.04 11.43 -7.65
N VAL A 354 15.19 11.06 -7.08
CA VAL A 354 16.14 12.03 -6.51
C VAL A 354 17.09 12.62 -7.56
N MET A 355 17.50 11.85 -8.56
CA MET A 355 18.18 12.41 -9.74
C MET A 355 17.21 13.29 -10.54
N LEU A 356 15.95 12.86 -10.66
CA LEU A 356 14.90 13.61 -11.33
C LEU A 356 14.65 14.99 -10.69
N GLY A 357 14.61 15.07 -9.36
CA GLY A 357 14.58 16.36 -8.64
C GLY A 357 15.87 17.18 -8.72
N SER A 358 16.93 16.64 -9.32
CA SER A 358 18.26 17.24 -9.50
C SER A 358 18.58 17.58 -10.96
N VAL A 359 17.67 17.30 -11.90
CA VAL A 359 17.79 17.54 -13.36
C VAL A 359 18.27 18.95 -13.67
N GLY A 360 17.60 19.97 -13.10
CA GLY A 360 17.86 21.37 -13.41
C GLY A 360 19.31 21.77 -13.14
N PRO A 361 19.83 21.61 -11.91
CA PRO A 361 21.26 21.79 -11.63
C PRO A 361 22.16 20.94 -12.53
N LEU A 362 21.85 19.66 -12.73
CA LEU A 362 22.70 18.74 -13.49
C LEU A 362 22.85 19.16 -14.97
N GLN A 363 21.77 19.59 -15.62
CA GLN A 363 21.79 20.10 -17.01
C GLN A 363 22.48 21.47 -17.17
N ASN A 364 22.60 22.24 -16.08
CA ASN A 364 23.28 23.55 -16.10
C ASN A 364 24.77 23.46 -15.75
N GLU A 365 25.18 22.47 -14.96
CA GLU A 365 26.57 22.29 -14.50
C GLU A 365 27.33 21.18 -15.25
N VAL A 366 26.64 20.25 -15.93
CA VAL A 366 27.25 19.10 -16.63
C VAL A 366 26.77 19.03 -18.08
N GLU A 367 27.71 18.91 -19.00
CA GLU A 367 27.42 18.63 -20.41
C GLU A 367 27.02 17.15 -20.56
N LEU A 368 25.71 16.89 -20.59
CA LEU A 368 25.15 15.55 -20.68
C LEU A 368 25.04 15.06 -22.14
N SER A 369 25.15 13.75 -22.36
CA SER A 369 24.71 13.06 -23.60
C SER A 369 23.28 12.54 -23.45
N VAL A 370 23.06 11.79 -22.38
CA VAL A 370 21.77 11.18 -22.05
C VAL A 370 21.45 11.45 -20.60
N LEU A 371 20.25 11.96 -20.36
CA LEU A 371 19.57 11.92 -19.07
C LEU A 371 18.38 10.96 -19.22
N ASP A 372 18.37 9.90 -18.42
CA ASP A 372 17.28 8.92 -18.25
C ASP A 372 16.91 8.85 -16.76
N ALA A 373 15.92 9.64 -16.33
CA ALA A 373 15.50 9.68 -14.92
C ALA A 373 13.98 9.53 -14.77
N GLU A 374 13.52 8.75 -13.79
CA GLU A 374 12.11 8.34 -13.64
C GLU A 374 11.67 8.28 -12.16
N VAL A 375 10.41 8.68 -11.88
CA VAL A 375 9.81 8.54 -10.55
C VAL A 375 9.62 7.08 -10.16
N GLY A 376 10.49 6.58 -9.28
CA GLY A 376 10.39 5.23 -8.71
C GLY A 376 11.25 4.17 -9.38
N MET A 377 12.13 4.59 -10.31
CA MET A 377 12.99 3.72 -11.12
C MET A 377 13.61 2.57 -10.29
N GLN A 378 13.42 1.35 -10.79
CA GLN A 378 13.92 0.12 -10.16
C GLN A 378 15.25 -0.30 -10.78
N VAL A 379 16.15 -0.87 -9.96
CA VAL A 379 17.49 -1.30 -10.40
C VAL A 379 17.47 -2.26 -11.62
N PRO A 380 16.58 -3.28 -11.73
CA PRO A 380 16.54 -4.13 -12.92
C PRO A 380 16.25 -3.33 -14.21
N TYR A 381 15.27 -2.44 -14.17
CA TYR A 381 14.88 -1.63 -15.33
C TYR A 381 15.98 -0.65 -15.72
N ALA A 382 16.64 -0.02 -14.76
CA ALA A 382 17.77 0.88 -15.04
C ALA A 382 18.97 0.15 -15.66
N VAL A 383 19.20 -1.14 -15.33
CA VAL A 383 20.20 -1.98 -16.00
C VAL A 383 19.79 -2.25 -17.46
N ASP A 384 18.51 -2.48 -17.75
CA ASP A 384 18.02 -2.63 -19.13
C ASP A 384 18.10 -1.32 -19.94
N VAL A 385 17.89 -0.15 -19.31
CA VAL A 385 18.17 1.17 -19.92
C VAL A 385 19.67 1.35 -20.18
N LEU A 386 20.54 1.02 -19.21
CA LEU A 386 22.00 1.04 -19.41
C LEU A 386 22.43 0.16 -20.59
N ARG A 387 21.87 -1.05 -20.71
CA ARG A 387 22.10 -1.97 -21.84
C ARG A 387 21.64 -1.36 -23.17
N SER A 388 20.44 -0.78 -23.23
CA SER A 388 19.88 -0.24 -24.48
C SER A 388 20.66 1.00 -24.96
N ARG A 389 20.98 1.95 -24.05
CA ARG A 389 21.82 3.12 -24.35
C ARG A 389 23.24 2.72 -24.76
N ARG A 390 23.81 1.70 -24.14
CA ARG A 390 25.12 1.14 -24.53
C ARG A 390 25.09 0.52 -25.92
N ALA A 391 24.07 -0.27 -26.23
CA ALA A 391 23.89 -0.91 -27.54
C ALA A 391 23.64 0.13 -28.66
N ALA A 392 22.93 1.22 -28.35
CA ALA A 392 22.69 2.33 -29.26
C ALA A 392 23.88 3.29 -29.43
N GLY A 393 24.98 3.10 -28.68
CA GLY A 393 26.14 4.02 -28.69
C GLY A 393 25.84 5.40 -28.10
N GLN A 394 24.81 5.51 -27.26
CA GLN A 394 24.30 6.77 -26.70
C GLN A 394 24.93 7.14 -25.34
N LEU A 395 25.69 6.23 -24.72
CA LEU A 395 26.40 6.53 -23.46
C LEU A 395 27.68 7.32 -23.71
N GLY A 396 27.90 8.36 -22.89
CA GLY A 396 29.15 9.12 -22.81
C GLY A 396 30.29 8.35 -22.12
N GLU A 397 31.47 8.97 -22.07
CA GLU A 397 32.67 8.40 -21.43
C GLU A 397 32.49 8.16 -19.92
N THR A 398 31.67 8.98 -19.25
CA THR A 398 31.31 8.84 -17.84
C THR A 398 29.83 8.56 -17.69
N VAL A 399 29.44 7.61 -16.85
CA VAL A 399 28.04 7.33 -16.52
C VAL A 399 27.81 7.54 -15.03
N VAL A 400 26.92 8.48 -14.69
CA VAL A 400 26.48 8.77 -13.32
C VAL A 400 25.20 7.97 -13.07
N VAL A 401 25.26 7.01 -12.14
CA VAL A 401 24.09 6.20 -11.74
C VAL A 401 23.65 6.61 -10.34
N HIS A 402 22.39 7.03 -10.20
CA HIS A 402 21.78 7.38 -8.90
C HIS A 402 20.50 6.57 -8.66
N LEU A 403 20.68 5.39 -8.09
CA LEU A 403 19.62 4.42 -7.78
C LEU A 403 19.81 3.89 -6.36
N GLY A 404 18.75 3.28 -5.83
CA GLY A 404 18.78 2.56 -4.55
C GLY A 404 17.64 2.94 -3.61
N ASN A 405 17.01 4.11 -3.81
CA ASN A 405 15.97 4.60 -2.90
C ASN A 405 14.66 3.80 -2.99
N ASN A 406 14.38 3.24 -4.17
CA ASN A 406 13.14 2.49 -4.45
C ASN A 406 13.36 0.96 -4.48
N GLY A 407 14.61 0.49 -4.33
CA GLY A 407 14.99 -0.92 -4.38
C GLY A 407 16.50 -1.09 -4.30
N ALA A 408 16.98 -2.01 -3.45
CA ALA A 408 18.41 -2.25 -3.26
C ALA A 408 19.02 -3.08 -4.41
N PHE A 409 20.26 -2.77 -4.78
CA PHE A 409 21.04 -3.58 -5.73
C PHE A 409 21.24 -5.02 -5.23
N THR A 410 20.95 -6.01 -6.08
CA THR A 410 21.55 -7.34 -5.89
C THR A 410 23.01 -7.32 -6.32
N ARG A 411 23.82 -8.27 -5.85
CA ARG A 411 25.25 -8.34 -6.19
C ARG A 411 25.49 -8.41 -7.72
N GLY A 412 24.68 -9.18 -8.45
CA GLY A 412 24.82 -9.30 -9.90
C GLY A 412 24.58 -7.97 -10.63
N GLN A 413 23.59 -7.20 -10.20
CA GLN A 413 23.27 -5.87 -10.76
C GLN A 413 24.26 -4.76 -10.37
N PHE A 414 25.30 -5.09 -9.58
CA PHE A 414 26.39 -4.19 -9.20
C PHE A 414 27.74 -4.67 -9.75
N GLU A 415 27.80 -5.92 -10.25
CA GLU A 415 28.95 -6.48 -10.98
C GLU A 415 28.78 -6.36 -12.52
N GLU A 416 27.61 -5.87 -12.97
CA GLU A 416 27.25 -5.53 -14.37
C GLU A 416 27.34 -4.01 -14.63
#